data_AF-A0A1H7P386-F1
#
_entry.id   AF-A0A1H7P386-F1
#
_cell.length_a   1.000
_cell.length_b   1.000
_cell.length_c   1.000
_cell.angle_alpha   90.00
_cell.angle_beta   90.00
_cell.angle_gamma   90.00
#
_symmetry.space_group_name_H-M   'P 1'
#
loop_
_entity.id
_entity.type
_entity.pdbx_description
1 polymer ?
#
loop_
_entity_poly.entity_id
_entity_poly.type
_entity_poly.pdbx_seq_one_letter_code
_entity_poly.pdbx_strand_id
1 'polypeptide(L)'
;MWRTLIYYMPEYCDIAKALQGDYIAHHKEANIISEKEQDDIEYAEEKQYDEAIFIEDASTVIVHEIKSGYTKRCPVSDMYHQDL
;
A
#
# COMPACT_ATOMS: atom_id res chain seq x y z
N MET A 1 1.71 -3.71 15.63
CA MET A 1 2.49 -3.08 14.55
C MET A 1 1.62 -3.19 13.32
N TRP A 2 1.28 -2.07 12.69
CA TRP A 2 0.36 -2.07 11.54
C TRP A 2 1.11 -2.60 10.32
N ARG A 3 0.58 -3.65 9.69
CA ARG A 3 1.19 -4.33 8.55
C ARG A 3 0.46 -3.95 7.27
N THR A 4 1.19 -3.34 6.35
CA THR A 4 0.67 -2.85 5.07
C THR A 4 1.30 -3.61 3.91
N LEU A 5 0.46 -4.03 2.95
CA LEU A 5 0.91 -4.59 1.68
C LEU A 5 0.62 -3.61 0.54
N ILE A 6 1.62 -3.28 -0.26
CA ILE A 6 1.53 -2.34 -1.37
C ILE A 6 1.61 -3.09 -2.69
N TYR A 7 0.52 -3.09 -3.44
CA TYR A 7 0.37 -3.61 -4.78
C TYR A 7 0.75 -2.53 -5.79
N TYR A 8 1.57 -2.89 -6.78
CA TYR A 8 2.00 -1.96 -7.81
C TYR A 8 2.10 -2.59 -9.20
N MET A 9 1.69 -1.88 -10.24
CA MET A 9 2.09 -2.20 -11.61
C MET A 9 3.58 -1.88 -11.80
N PRO A 10 4.34 -2.65 -12.62
CA PRO A 10 5.79 -2.46 -12.76
C PRO A 10 6.25 -1.04 -13.11
N GLU A 11 5.46 -0.27 -13.87
CA GLU A 11 5.73 1.15 -14.14
C GLU A 11 5.73 2.05 -12.90
N TYR A 12 5.10 1.62 -11.80
CA TYR A 12 4.99 2.36 -10.54
C TYR A 12 5.89 1.80 -9.43
N CYS A 13 6.86 0.95 -9.77
CA CYS A 13 7.81 0.34 -8.82
C CYS A 13 8.54 1.39 -7.95
N ASP A 14 8.91 2.54 -8.53
CA ASP A 14 9.61 3.59 -7.78
C ASP A 14 8.69 4.27 -6.76
N ILE A 15 7.41 4.44 -7.08
CA ILE A 15 6.40 4.97 -6.15
C ILE A 15 6.19 3.98 -5.01
N ALA A 16 6.05 2.69 -5.32
CA ALA A 16 5.88 1.63 -4.32
C ALA A 16 7.05 1.57 -3.34
N LYS A 17 8.29 1.66 -3.83
CA LYS A 17 9.49 1.72 -2.99
C LYS A 17 9.56 2.97 -2.14
N ALA A 18 9.16 4.12 -2.68
CA ALA A 18 9.13 5.38 -1.93
C ALA A 18 8.11 5.29 -0.77
N LEU A 19 6.90 4.80 -1.04
CA LEU A 19 5.86 4.58 -0.02
C LEU A 19 6.31 3.57 1.03
N GLN A 20 6.93 2.45 0.62
CA GLN A 20 7.47 1.46 1.54
C GLN A 20 8.52 2.07 2.48
N GLY A 21 9.47 2.83 1.92
CA GLY A 21 10.50 3.50 2.70
C GLY A 21 9.92 4.45 3.75
N ASP A 22 8.93 5.25 3.36
CA ASP A 22 8.23 6.18 4.25
C ASP A 22 7.49 5.45 5.39
N TYR A 23 6.75 4.39 5.07
CA TYR A 23 6.03 3.59 6.08
C TYR A 23 7.00 2.94 7.09
N ILE A 24 8.10 2.36 6.60
CA ILE A 24 9.13 1.75 7.46
C ILE A 24 9.77 2.80 8.36
N ALA A 25 10.07 3.99 7.83
CA ALA A 25 10.63 5.10 8.61
C ALA A 25 9.69 5.54 9.74
N HIS A 26 8.37 5.49 9.52
CA HIS A 26 7.33 5.84 10.49
C HIS A 26 6.83 4.65 11.33
N HIS A 27 7.70 3.65 11.55
CA HIS A 27 7.46 2.49 12.41
C HIS A 27 6.29 1.56 11.99
N LYS A 28 5.92 1.55 10.70
CA LYS A 28 4.97 0.58 10.13
C LYS A 28 5.72 -0.54 9.39
N GLU A 29 5.16 -1.74 9.35
CA GLU A 29 5.67 -2.80 8.48
C GLU A 29 5.07 -2.60 7.09
N ALA A 30 5.91 -2.49 6.06
CA ALA A 30 5.44 -2.35 4.69
C ALA A 30 6.16 -3.32 3.75
N ASN A 31 5.37 -4.15 3.07
CA ASN A 31 5.83 -5.03 2.01
C ASN A 31 5.27 -4.53 0.68
N ILE A 32 5.99 -4.79 -0.41
CA ILE A 32 5.52 -4.47 -1.77
C ILE A 32 5.42 -5.76 -2.58
N ILE A 33 4.44 -5.83 -3.48
CA ILE A 33 4.23 -6.93 -4.42
C ILE A 33 3.75 -6.38 -5.77
N SER A 34 4.23 -6.97 -6.86
CA SER A 34 3.83 -6.56 -8.21
C SER A 34 2.44 -7.10 -8.52
N GLU A 35 1.54 -6.27 -9.06
CA GLU A 35 0.18 -6.65 -9.46
C GLU A 35 0.16 -7.73 -10.55
N LYS A 36 1.25 -7.84 -11.34
CA LYS A 36 1.41 -8.98 -12.28
C LYS A 36 1.47 -10.35 -11.60
N GLU A 37 1.78 -10.38 -10.31
CA GLU A 37 1.89 -11.61 -9.51
C GLU A 37 0.60 -11.87 -8.72
N GLN A 38 -0.09 -10.82 -8.24
CA GLN A 38 -1.35 -10.88 -7.50
C GLN A 38 -2.15 -9.57 -7.63
N ASP A 39 -3.42 -9.65 -8.00
CA ASP A 39 -4.31 -8.49 -8.28
C ASP A 39 -5.55 -8.47 -7.37
N ASP A 40 -5.47 -9.08 -6.18
CA ASP A 40 -6.61 -9.14 -5.26
C ASP A 40 -6.19 -9.02 -3.79
N ILE A 41 -7.14 -8.56 -2.99
CA ILE A 41 -7.06 -8.39 -1.53
C ILE A 41 -6.91 -9.74 -0.82
N GLU A 42 -7.31 -10.84 -1.45
CA GLU A 42 -7.29 -12.20 -0.87
C GLU A 42 -5.92 -12.56 -0.27
N TYR A 43 -4.81 -12.20 -0.92
CA TYR A 43 -3.49 -12.46 -0.35
C TYR A 43 -3.21 -11.64 0.92
N ALA A 44 -3.63 -10.38 0.95
CA ALA A 44 -3.50 -9.54 2.13
C ALA A 44 -4.30 -10.12 3.31
N GLU A 45 -5.50 -10.65 3.03
CA GLU A 45 -6.34 -11.36 4.01
C GLU A 45 -5.67 -12.64 4.52
N GLU A 46 -5.24 -13.52 3.62
CA GLU A 46 -4.60 -14.79 3.96
C GLU A 46 -3.34 -14.61 4.80
N LYS A 47 -2.56 -13.56 4.52
CA LYS A 47 -1.31 -13.23 5.23
C LYS A 47 -1.51 -12.34 6.44
N GLN A 48 -2.75 -12.03 6.79
CA GLN A 48 -3.12 -11.22 7.97
C GLN A 48 -2.41 -9.87 7.97
N TYR A 49 -2.45 -9.16 6.83
CA TYR A 49 -2.14 -7.74 6.79
C TYR A 49 -3.31 -6.94 7.34
N ASP A 50 -3.03 -5.76 7.87
CA ASP A 50 -4.05 -4.83 8.37
C ASP A 50 -4.59 -3.95 7.24
N GLU A 51 -3.75 -3.66 6.23
CA GLU A 51 -4.04 -2.74 5.14
C GLU A 51 -3.43 -3.23 3.81
N ALA A 52 -4.18 -3.05 2.72
CA ALA A 52 -3.71 -3.20 1.34
C ALA A 52 -3.77 -1.84 0.63
N ILE A 53 -2.70 -1.48 -0.09
CA ILE A 53 -2.61 -0.26 -0.90
C ILE A 53 -2.40 -0.67 -2.34
N PHE A 54 -3.24 -0.18 -3.25
CA PHE A 54 -3.12 -0.43 -4.69
C PHE A 54 -2.72 0.87 -5.37
N ILE A 55 -1.61 0.87 -6.11
CA ILE A 55 -1.18 2.03 -6.90
C ILE A 55 -1.88 1.98 -8.25
N GLU A 56 -2.97 2.73 -8.34
CA GLU A 56 -3.80 2.80 -9.54
C GLU A 56 -3.11 3.60 -10.65
N ASP A 57 -2.48 4.73 -10.30
CA ASP A 57 -1.70 5.55 -11.22
C ASP A 57 -0.60 6.35 -10.49
N ALA A 58 0.16 7.15 -11.25
CA ALA A 58 1.28 7.93 -10.72
C ALA A 58 0.91 8.95 -9.62
N SER A 59 -0.37 9.25 -9.47
CA SER A 59 -0.91 10.25 -8.54
C SER A 59 -1.97 9.71 -7.59
N THR A 60 -2.48 8.50 -7.79
CA THR A 60 -3.62 7.96 -7.05
C THR A 60 -3.35 6.57 -6.50
N VAL A 61 -3.77 6.36 -5.25
CA VAL A 61 -3.81 5.03 -4.62
C VAL A 61 -5.21 4.70 -4.11
N ILE A 62 -5.48 3.41 -3.97
CA ILE A 62 -6.64 2.87 -3.27
C ILE A 62 -6.12 2.21 -2.00
N VAL A 63 -6.64 2.61 -0.84
CA VAL A 63 -6.31 2.04 0.46
C VAL A 63 -7.50 1.24 0.95
N HIS A 64 -7.25 -0.02 1.30
CA HIS A 64 -8.24 -0.95 1.82
C HIS A 64 -7.80 -1.44 3.21
N GLU A 65 -8.61 -1.14 4.23
CA GLU A 65 -8.41 -1.69 5.58
C GLU A 65 -9.09 -3.05 5.68
N ILE A 66 -8.30 -4.10 5.85
CA ILE A 66 -8.73 -5.51 5.71
C ILE A 66 -9.83 -5.87 6.73
N LYS A 67 -9.68 -5.42 7.98
CA LYS A 67 -10.59 -5.80 9.05
C LYS A 67 -11.98 -5.15 8.93
N SER A 68 -12.02 -3.89 8.52
CA SER A 68 -13.26 -3.11 8.44
C SER A 68 -13.91 -3.22 7.05
N GLY A 69 -13.16 -3.66 6.04
CA GLY A 69 -13.54 -3.60 4.63
C GLY A 69 -13.57 -2.17 4.09
N TYR A 70 -13.14 -1.18 4.88
CA TYR A 70 -13.17 0.22 4.49
C TYR A 70 -12.20 0.46 3.35
N THR A 71 -12.70 1.07 2.27
CA THR A 71 -11.91 1.42 1.10
C THR A 71 -11.98 2.92 0.86
N LYS A 72 -10.83 3.55 0.64
CA LYS A 72 -10.73 4.94 0.19
C LYS A 72 -9.80 5.06 -1.00
N ARG A 73 -10.07 6.02 -1.86
CA ARG A 73 -9.17 6.46 -2.94
C ARG A 73 -8.60 7.82 -2.55
N CYS A 74 -7.28 7.96 -2.57
CA CYS A 74 -6.62 9.20 -2.19
C CYS A 74 -5.35 9.44 -3.03
N PRO A 75 -4.88 10.70 -3.12
CA PRO A 75 -3.63 11.01 -3.77
C PRO A 75 -2.45 10.24 -3.16
N VAL A 76 -1.47 9.85 -3.99
CA VAL A 76 -0.19 9.30 -3.55
C VAL A 76 0.50 10.24 -2.55
N SER A 77 0.36 11.56 -2.73
CA SER A 77 0.93 12.57 -1.83
C SER A 77 0.41 12.47 -0.39
N ASP A 78 -0.84 12.04 -0.22
CA ASP A 78 -1.50 11.96 1.10
C ASP A 78 -1.05 10.73 1.90
N MET A 79 -0.33 9.81 1.24
CA MET A 79 0.20 8.59 1.85
C MET A 79 1.55 8.81 2.54
N TYR A 80 2.30 9.82 2.10
CA TYR A 80 3.55 10.18 2.75
C TYR A 80 3.25 10.82 4.10
N HIS A 81 3.90 10.31 5.15
CA HIS A 81 3.85 10.98 6.44
C HIS A 81 4.58 12.30 6.30
N GLN A 82 3.90 13.39 6.61
CA GLN A 82 4.54 14.70 6.68
C GLN A 82 5.40 14.70 7.95
N ASP A 83 6.73 14.78 7.79
CA ASP A 83 7.65 15.09 8.89
C ASP A 83 7.10 16.30 9.66
N LEU A 84 6.66 16.09 10.90
CA LEU A 84 6.21 17.13 11.83
C LEU A 84 7.40 17.78 12.54
#